data_AF-A0A2E8M6T8-F1
#
_entry.id   AF-A0A2E8M6T8-F1
#
_cell.length_a   1.000
_cell.length_b   1.000
_cell.length_c   1.000
_cell.angle_alpha   90.00
_cell.angle_beta   90.00
_cell.angle_gamma   90.00
#
_symmetry.space_group_name_H-M   'P 1'
#
loop_
_entity.id
_entity.type
_entity.pdbx_description
1 polymer ?
#
loop_
_entity_poly.entity_id
_entity_poly.type
_entity_poly.pdbx_seq_one_letter_code
_entity_poly.pdbx_strand_id
1 'polypeptide(L)'
;MKLVILALKNLTRNRLRSLLTILGVAAGMFLYASVQTMQHSLSRATETSAADTTLVVYRENRFCPSTSRLPEHYLSTIERMPGVRQVIPIQIAVNNCGASLDVITFRGVPPETLKKYNPNIKVIAGSYDEFVKRSDGALVGQHFANRRGLSPGDKFEAVGVNVTVAGIISSDSPQDENVAYVHLPFLQQASRVGL
;
A
#
# COMPACT_ATOMS: atom_id res chain seq x y z
N MET A 1 -14.83 5.61 -50.66
CA MET A 1 -13.94 4.42 -50.75
C MET A 1 -12.79 4.55 -51.75
N LYS A 2 -12.98 5.02 -52.99
CA LYS A 2 -11.90 5.10 -54.01
C LYS A 2 -10.66 5.92 -53.57
N LEU A 3 -10.86 7.04 -52.86
CA LEU A 3 -9.76 7.91 -52.38
C LEU A 3 -8.89 7.26 -51.30
N VAL A 4 -9.49 6.48 -50.39
CA VAL A 4 -8.75 5.76 -49.32
C VAL A 4 -7.86 4.67 -49.91
N ILE A 5 -8.35 3.95 -50.92
CA ILE A 5 -7.57 2.92 -51.64
C ILE A 5 -6.37 3.55 -52.37
N LEU A 6 -6.57 4.72 -52.98
CA LEU A 6 -5.49 5.49 -53.61
C LEU A 6 -4.44 5.95 -52.59
N ALA A 7 -4.86 6.44 -51.41
CA ALA A 7 -3.95 6.82 -50.33
C ALA A 7 -3.13 5.63 -49.80
N LEU A 8 -3.77 4.47 -49.58
CA LEU A 8 -3.10 3.25 -49.10
C LEU A 8 -2.09 2.70 -50.13
N LYS A 9 -2.43 2.77 -51.42
CA LYS A 9 -1.52 2.39 -52.52
C LYS A 9 -0.33 3.35 -52.63
N ASN A 10 -0.51 4.61 -52.29
CA ASN A 10 0.57 5.60 -52.25
C ASN A 10 1.50 5.39 -51.04
N LEU A 11 0.94 5.12 -49.85
CA LEU A 11 1.68 4.78 -48.62
C LEU A 11 2.56 3.53 -48.81
N THR A 12 2.02 2.49 -49.45
CA THR A 12 2.73 1.22 -49.68
C THR A 12 3.78 1.29 -50.79
N ARG A 13 3.72 2.31 -51.67
CA ARG A 13 4.68 2.56 -52.74
C ARG A 13 5.82 3.47 -52.30
N ASN A 14 5.55 4.44 -51.43
CA ASN A 14 6.54 5.34 -50.83
C ASN A 14 6.87 4.92 -49.38
N ARG A 15 7.34 3.68 -49.20
CA ARG A 15 7.51 3.06 -47.87
C ARG A 15 8.43 3.83 -46.94
N LEU A 16 9.58 4.29 -47.43
CA LEU A 16 10.57 4.99 -46.61
C LEU A 16 10.01 6.31 -46.06
N ARG A 17 9.43 7.15 -46.93
CA ARG A 17 8.84 8.45 -46.55
C ARG A 17 7.64 8.28 -45.61
N SER A 18 6.80 7.28 -45.86
CA SER A 18 5.65 6.97 -45.01
C SER A 18 6.08 6.47 -43.64
N LEU A 19 7.12 5.64 -43.56
CA LEU A 19 7.65 5.13 -42.30
C LEU A 19 8.32 6.24 -41.47
N LEU A 20 9.12 7.10 -42.10
CA LEU A 20 9.73 8.26 -41.43
C LEU A 20 8.69 9.23 -40.86
N THR A 21 7.60 9.49 -41.59
CA THR A 21 6.51 10.37 -41.10
C THR A 21 5.72 9.75 -39.96
N ILE A 22 5.38 8.47 -40.05
CA ILE A 22 4.71 7.74 -38.95
C ILE A 22 5.60 7.69 -37.72
N LEU A 23 6.89 7.39 -37.86
CA LEU A 23 7.83 7.38 -36.73
C LEU A 23 8.00 8.77 -36.11
N GLY A 24 8.04 9.84 -36.91
CA GLY A 24 8.11 11.20 -36.40
C GLY A 24 6.88 11.57 -35.57
N VAL A 25 5.68 11.27 -36.07
CA VAL A 25 4.42 11.51 -35.33
C VAL A 25 4.35 10.64 -34.07
N ALA A 26 4.72 9.36 -34.17
CA ALA A 26 4.74 8.43 -33.04
C ALA A 26 5.72 8.88 -31.96
N ALA A 27 6.93 9.33 -32.34
CA ALA A 27 7.92 9.86 -31.42
C ALA A 27 7.42 11.13 -30.71
N GLY A 28 6.77 12.04 -31.44
CA GLY A 28 6.17 13.25 -30.86
C GLY A 28 5.06 12.93 -29.85
N MET A 29 4.13 12.05 -30.21
CA MET A 29 3.06 11.60 -29.31
C MET A 29 3.60 10.85 -28.09
N PHE A 30 4.61 10.00 -28.27
CA PHE A 30 5.26 9.27 -27.19
C PHE A 30 5.93 10.22 -26.20
N LEU A 31 6.68 11.21 -26.68
CA LEU A 31 7.31 12.21 -25.82
C LEU A 31 6.27 13.01 -25.05
N TYR A 32 5.21 13.46 -25.72
CA TYR A 32 4.12 14.20 -25.07
C TYR A 32 3.45 13.37 -23.95
N ALA A 33 3.03 12.14 -24.25
CA ALA A 33 2.41 11.25 -23.28
C ALA A 33 3.35 10.92 -22.11
N SER A 34 4.64 10.69 -22.38
CA SER A 34 5.65 10.44 -21.34
C SER A 34 5.81 11.62 -20.38
N VAL A 35 5.90 12.85 -20.91
CA VAL A 35 6.01 14.05 -20.08
C VAL A 35 4.73 14.28 -19.27
N GLN A 36 3.56 14.13 -19.90
CA GLN A 36 2.28 14.36 -19.23
C GLN A 36 2.01 13.34 -18.11
N THR A 37 2.31 12.07 -18.35
CA THR A 37 2.21 11.02 -17.32
C THR A 37 3.17 11.26 -16.16
N MET A 38 4.41 11.72 -16.43
CA MET A 38 5.37 12.08 -15.40
C MET A 38 4.89 13.25 -14.55
N GLN A 39 4.41 14.33 -15.17
CA GLN A 39 3.87 15.50 -14.47
C GLN A 39 2.65 15.14 -13.63
N HIS A 40 1.72 14.37 -14.19
CA HIS A 40 0.52 13.93 -13.46
C HIS A 40 0.87 13.04 -12.27
N SER A 41 1.81 12.11 -12.45
CA SER A 41 2.27 11.22 -11.37
C SER A 41 2.97 12.01 -10.26
N LEU A 42 3.78 13.01 -10.61
CA LEU A 42 4.45 13.87 -9.63
C LEU A 42 3.45 14.73 -8.86
N SER A 43 2.52 15.39 -9.55
CA SER A 43 1.44 16.18 -8.91
C SER A 43 0.62 15.32 -7.96
N ARG A 44 0.20 14.10 -8.38
CA ARG A 44 -0.48 13.17 -7.47
C ARG A 44 0.39 12.78 -6.27
N ALA A 45 1.68 12.50 -6.47
CA ALA A 45 2.57 12.14 -5.37
C ALA A 45 2.77 13.29 -4.37
N THR A 46 2.71 14.56 -4.81
CA THR A 46 2.94 15.73 -3.95
C THR A 46 1.67 16.33 -3.36
N GLU A 47 0.55 16.34 -4.08
CA GLU A 47 -0.70 17.00 -3.67
C GLU A 47 -1.60 16.12 -2.82
N THR A 48 -1.45 14.79 -2.87
CA THR A 48 -2.28 13.87 -2.08
C THR A 48 -2.19 14.14 -0.56
N SER A 49 -1.09 14.75 -0.08
CA SER A 49 -0.93 15.09 1.34
C SER A 49 -1.59 16.42 1.77
N ALA A 50 -2.08 17.25 0.84
CA ALA A 50 -2.53 18.61 1.16
C ALA A 50 -3.93 18.68 1.80
N ALA A 51 -4.75 17.63 1.61
CA ALA A 51 -6.09 17.52 2.19
C ALA A 51 -6.16 16.53 3.36
N ASP A 52 -5.05 15.86 3.69
CA ASP A 52 -5.03 14.85 4.73
C ASP A 52 -5.08 15.51 6.11
N THR A 53 -6.19 15.34 6.83
CA THR A 53 -6.34 15.72 8.24
C THR A 53 -5.65 14.73 9.19
N THR A 54 -4.71 13.93 8.68
CA THR A 54 -4.05 12.84 9.40
C THR A 54 -2.62 13.26 9.73
N LEU A 55 -2.31 13.40 11.02
CA LEU A 55 -0.96 13.65 11.49
C LEU A 55 -0.34 12.36 12.00
N VAL A 56 0.76 11.93 11.38
CA VAL A 56 1.54 10.78 11.86
C VAL A 56 2.61 11.25 12.84
N VAL A 57 2.56 10.73 14.07
CA VAL A 57 3.45 11.14 15.16
C VAL A 57 4.57 10.11 15.34
N TYR A 58 5.82 10.57 15.35
CA TYR A 58 6.99 9.75 15.62
C TYR A 58 7.75 10.28 16.83
N ARG A 59 8.59 9.42 17.42
CA ARG A 59 9.59 9.84 18.40
C ARG A 59 10.61 10.76 17.74
N GLU A 60 11.06 11.76 18.50
CA GLU A 60 12.10 12.69 18.06
C GLU A 60 13.34 11.95 17.50
N ASN A 61 13.90 12.46 16.40
CA ASN A 61 15.08 11.90 15.71
C ASN A 61 14.93 10.44 15.23
N ARG A 62 13.69 9.97 15.03
CA ARG A 62 13.37 8.65 14.48
C ARG A 62 12.30 8.74 13.38
N PHE A 63 12.76 8.86 12.13
CA PHE A 63 11.87 8.95 10.96
C PHE A 63 11.30 7.60 10.51
N CYS A 64 12.03 6.50 10.76
CA CYS A 64 11.57 5.17 10.35
C CYS A 64 10.53 4.63 11.36
N PRO A 65 9.30 4.30 10.95
CA PRO A 65 8.22 3.90 11.85
C PRO A 65 8.58 2.69 12.73
N SER A 66 9.34 1.73 12.19
CA SER A 66 9.77 0.53 12.94
C SER A 66 10.80 0.84 14.03
N THR A 67 11.48 1.98 13.95
CA THR A 67 12.47 2.43 14.95
C THR A 67 11.91 3.48 15.91
N SER A 68 10.72 4.02 15.63
CA SER A 68 10.04 5.01 16.44
C SER A 68 9.19 4.32 17.52
N ARG A 69 9.78 4.13 18.70
CA ARG A 69 9.08 3.56 19.86
C ARG A 69 8.49 4.69 20.71
N LEU A 70 7.20 4.96 20.53
CA LEU A 70 6.43 5.91 21.34
C LEU A 70 5.54 5.13 22.32
N PRO A 71 5.69 5.31 23.64
CA PRO A 71 4.83 4.66 24.62
C PRO A 71 3.34 4.99 24.45
N GLU A 72 2.46 4.00 24.61
CA GLU A 72 1.01 4.18 24.43
C GLU A 72 0.36 5.14 25.43
N HIS A 73 0.97 5.39 26.60
CA HIS A 73 0.40 6.33 27.58
C HIS A 73 0.22 7.76 27.00
N TYR A 74 1.03 8.12 25.99
CA TYR A 74 0.89 9.40 25.28
C TYR A 74 -0.41 9.52 24.49
N LEU A 75 -1.09 8.41 24.16
CA LEU A 75 -2.37 8.41 23.46
C LEU A 75 -3.37 9.32 24.17
N SER A 76 -3.52 9.16 25.48
CA SER A 76 -4.45 9.95 26.29
C SER A 76 -4.09 11.46 26.34
N THR A 77 -2.80 11.78 26.24
CA THR A 77 -2.31 13.17 26.19
C THR A 77 -2.62 13.79 24.83
N ILE A 78 -2.39 13.05 23.74
CA ILE A 78 -2.63 13.54 22.36
C ILE A 78 -4.13 13.71 22.12
N GLU A 79 -4.97 12.78 22.58
CA GLU A 79 -6.43 12.88 22.45
C GLU A 79 -7.03 14.13 23.11
N ARG A 80 -6.40 14.65 24.17
CA ARG A 80 -6.85 15.87 24.87
C ARG A 80 -6.42 17.16 24.19
N MET A 81 -5.59 17.10 23.15
CA MET A 81 -5.12 18.30 22.47
C MET A 81 -6.25 18.93 21.64
N PRO A 82 -6.40 20.27 21.67
CA PRO A 82 -7.41 20.96 20.87
C PRO A 82 -7.28 20.63 19.38
N GLY A 83 -8.38 20.26 18.74
CA GLY A 83 -8.44 19.92 17.32
C GLY A 83 -8.19 18.45 16.98
N VAL A 84 -7.78 17.61 17.94
CA VAL A 84 -7.62 16.16 17.74
C VAL A 84 -8.98 15.48 17.84
N ARG A 85 -9.41 14.82 16.75
CA ARG A 85 -10.68 14.08 16.71
C ARG A 85 -10.54 12.64 17.22
N GLN A 86 -9.43 11.98 16.89
CA GLN A 86 -9.18 10.58 17.21
C GLN A 86 -7.68 10.30 17.15
N VAL A 87 -7.20 9.40 18.01
CA VAL A 87 -5.82 8.89 17.97
C VAL A 87 -5.87 7.39 17.76
N ILE A 88 -4.96 6.85 16.95
CA ILE A 88 -4.88 5.42 16.65
C ILE A 88 -3.45 4.95 16.88
N PRO A 89 -3.20 4.07 17.85
CA PRO A 89 -1.88 3.51 18.06
C PRO A 89 -1.58 2.49 16.95
N ILE A 90 -0.41 2.62 16.35
CA ILE A 90 0.04 1.72 15.28
C ILE A 90 1.48 1.30 15.59
N GLN A 91 1.75 0.00 15.52
CA GLN A 91 3.11 -0.52 15.53
C GLN A 91 3.43 -1.14 14.18
N ILE A 92 4.63 -0.85 13.67
CA ILE A 92 5.13 -1.45 12.42
C ILE A 92 6.36 -2.30 12.76
N ALA A 93 6.32 -3.57 12.36
CA ALA A 93 7.45 -4.48 12.43
C ALA A 93 7.77 -4.99 11.02
N VAL A 94 9.05 -4.98 10.66
CA VAL A 94 9.52 -5.38 9.33
C VAL A 94 10.64 -6.40 9.46
N ASN A 95 10.70 -7.36 8.53
CA ASN A 95 11.77 -8.37 8.50
C ASN A 95 13.08 -7.83 7.94
N ASN A 96 13.01 -6.84 7.06
CA ASN A 96 14.16 -6.26 6.38
C ASN A 96 13.84 -4.82 5.95
N CYS A 97 14.79 -3.91 6.15
CA CYS A 97 14.73 -2.53 5.67
C CYS A 97 15.58 -2.30 4.40
N GLY A 98 16.26 -3.33 3.90
CA GLY A 98 17.12 -3.33 2.72
C GLY A 98 16.43 -3.86 1.46
N ALA A 99 17.22 -4.10 0.40
CA ALA A 99 16.74 -4.45 -0.94
C ALA A 99 16.27 -5.92 -1.11
N SER A 100 15.72 -6.55 -0.08
CA SER A 100 15.14 -7.88 -0.23
C SER A 100 13.81 -7.78 -0.98
N LEU A 101 13.56 -8.70 -1.91
CA LEU A 101 12.29 -8.77 -2.65
C LEU A 101 11.14 -9.33 -1.79
N ASP A 102 11.45 -9.79 -0.59
CA ASP A 102 10.53 -10.46 0.31
C ASP A 102 10.40 -9.71 1.64
N VAL A 103 10.16 -8.40 1.55
CA VAL A 103 9.85 -7.58 2.72
C VAL A 103 8.45 -7.95 3.22
N ILE A 104 8.40 -8.40 4.47
CA ILE A 104 7.17 -8.63 5.22
C ILE A 104 7.05 -7.51 6.23
N THR A 105 5.92 -6.81 6.16
CA THR A 105 5.56 -5.73 7.06
C THR A 105 4.32 -6.12 7.83
N PHE A 106 4.46 -6.28 9.14
CA PHE A 106 3.34 -6.38 10.06
C PHE A 106 2.93 -5.00 10.53
N ARG A 107 1.61 -4.76 10.52
CA ARG A 107 1.00 -3.53 11.03
C ARG A 107 0.05 -3.89 12.15
N GLY A 108 0.49 -3.65 13.38
CA GLY A 108 -0.30 -3.82 14.59
C GLY A 108 -1.28 -2.68 14.75
N VAL A 109 -2.56 -2.98 14.79
CA VAL A 109 -3.66 -2.00 14.87
C VAL A 109 -4.74 -2.46 15.86
N PRO A 110 -5.54 -1.54 16.43
CA PRO A 110 -6.72 -1.92 17.19
C PRO A 110 -7.77 -2.50 16.24
N PRO A 111 -8.15 -3.78 16.37
CA PRO A 111 -8.95 -4.50 15.37
C PRO A 111 -10.30 -3.84 15.13
N GLU A 112 -10.94 -3.30 16.17
CA GLU A 112 -12.27 -2.68 16.09
C GLU A 112 -12.29 -1.36 15.31
N THR A 113 -11.14 -0.67 15.22
CA THR A 113 -11.04 0.65 14.59
C THR A 113 -10.53 0.59 13.16
N LEU A 114 -10.03 -0.57 12.72
CA LEU A 114 -9.40 -0.75 11.41
C LEU A 114 -10.28 -0.32 10.24
N LYS A 115 -11.55 -0.75 10.23
CA LYS A 115 -12.52 -0.31 9.21
C LYS A 115 -12.84 1.18 9.25
N LYS A 116 -12.80 1.80 10.43
CA LYS A 116 -13.12 3.23 10.59
C LYS A 116 -12.02 4.12 10.02
N TYR A 117 -10.76 3.74 10.25
CA TYR A 117 -9.62 4.54 9.81
C TYR A 117 -9.22 4.24 8.36
N ASN A 118 -9.47 3.03 7.88
CA ASN A 118 -9.21 2.66 6.50
C ASN A 118 -10.47 2.04 5.86
N PRO A 119 -11.44 2.88 5.46
CA PRO A 119 -12.70 2.43 4.88
C PRO A 119 -12.53 1.79 3.49
N ASN A 120 -11.38 1.99 2.84
CA ASN A 120 -11.11 1.48 1.50
C ASN A 120 -10.71 -0.01 1.50
N ILE A 121 -10.42 -0.59 2.68
CA ILE A 121 -10.11 -2.00 2.82
C ILE A 121 -11.36 -2.85 2.56
N LYS A 122 -11.26 -3.73 1.56
CA LYS A 122 -12.29 -4.72 1.23
C LYS A 122 -11.74 -6.12 1.48
N VAL A 123 -12.46 -6.93 2.27
CA VAL A 123 -12.11 -8.34 2.44
C VAL A 123 -12.59 -9.10 1.19
N ILE A 124 -11.65 -9.71 0.47
CA ILE A 124 -11.93 -10.47 -0.76
C ILE A 124 -12.02 -11.97 -0.51
N ALA A 125 -11.39 -12.47 0.56
CA ALA A 125 -11.46 -13.86 0.99
C ALA A 125 -11.34 -13.96 2.52
N GLY A 126 -11.98 -14.95 3.14
CA GLY A 126 -12.00 -15.11 4.59
C GLY A 126 -12.99 -14.16 5.27
N SER A 127 -12.74 -13.80 6.53
CA SER A 127 -13.66 -12.98 7.32
C SER A 127 -12.95 -11.96 8.19
N TYR A 128 -13.48 -10.75 8.20
CA TYR A 128 -13.09 -9.73 9.16
C TYR A 128 -13.48 -10.12 10.60
N ASP A 129 -14.57 -10.84 10.78
CA ASP A 129 -15.02 -11.25 12.12
C ASP A 129 -14.08 -12.31 12.69
N GLU A 130 -13.53 -13.19 11.85
CA GLU A 130 -12.49 -14.13 12.25
C GLU A 130 -11.21 -13.41 12.66
N PHE A 131 -10.86 -12.33 11.95
CA PHE A 131 -9.75 -11.47 12.34
C PHE A 131 -9.99 -10.85 13.73
N VAL A 132 -11.18 -10.33 14.01
CA VAL A 132 -11.49 -9.73 15.33
C VAL A 132 -11.51 -10.78 16.45
N LYS A 133 -12.04 -11.98 16.20
CA LYS A 133 -12.15 -13.06 17.20
C LYS A 133 -10.81 -13.67 17.57
N ARG A 134 -9.88 -13.78 16.61
CA ARG A 134 -8.58 -14.41 16.82
C ARG A 134 -7.51 -13.39 17.20
N SER A 135 -6.87 -13.58 18.35
CA SER A 135 -5.74 -12.74 18.76
C SER A 135 -4.52 -12.87 17.84
N ASP A 136 -4.31 -14.04 17.23
CA ASP A 136 -3.25 -14.33 16.25
C ASP A 136 -3.72 -14.14 14.79
N GLY A 137 -4.90 -13.55 14.59
CA GLY A 137 -5.50 -13.36 13.28
C GLY A 137 -4.78 -12.27 12.47
N ALA A 138 -4.51 -12.55 11.20
CA ALA A 138 -3.95 -11.59 10.25
C ALA A 138 -4.89 -11.33 9.06
N LEU A 139 -5.08 -10.06 8.72
CA LEU A 139 -5.62 -9.65 7.41
C LEU A 139 -4.46 -9.33 6.48
N VAL A 140 -4.38 -10.05 5.37
CA VAL A 140 -3.22 -10.05 4.47
C VAL A 140 -3.59 -9.34 3.17
N GLY A 141 -2.79 -8.37 2.73
CA GLY A 141 -2.99 -7.72 1.43
C GLY A 141 -2.91 -8.71 0.26
N GLN A 142 -3.66 -8.46 -0.82
CA GLN A 142 -3.79 -9.39 -1.94
C GLN A 142 -2.44 -9.64 -2.62
N HIS A 143 -1.63 -8.60 -2.81
CA HIS A 143 -0.29 -8.76 -3.41
C HIS A 143 0.63 -9.59 -2.53
N PHE A 144 0.62 -9.34 -1.21
CA PHE A 144 1.41 -10.14 -0.28
C PHE A 144 0.94 -11.60 -0.24
N ALA A 145 -0.37 -11.84 -0.19
CA ALA A 145 -0.95 -13.18 -0.20
C ALA A 145 -0.57 -13.94 -1.48
N ASN A 146 -0.72 -13.31 -2.65
CA ASN A 146 -0.36 -13.92 -3.94
C ASN A 146 1.14 -14.24 -4.03
N ARG A 147 2.00 -13.34 -3.54
CA ARG A 147 3.46 -13.54 -3.56
C ARG A 147 3.90 -14.74 -2.72
N ARG A 148 3.22 -14.99 -1.60
CA ARG A 148 3.54 -16.10 -0.67
C ARG A 148 2.63 -17.32 -0.83
N GLY A 149 1.65 -17.28 -1.73
CA GLY A 149 0.67 -18.36 -1.93
C GLY A 149 -0.23 -18.59 -0.72
N LEU A 150 -0.57 -17.55 0.03
CA LEU A 150 -1.36 -17.65 1.26
C LEU A 150 -2.87 -17.59 0.99
N SER A 151 -3.62 -18.40 1.72
CA SER A 151 -5.07 -18.46 1.74
C SER A 151 -5.61 -18.30 3.18
N PRO A 152 -6.88 -17.90 3.37
CA PRO A 152 -7.51 -17.90 4.69
C PRO A 152 -7.43 -19.28 5.36
N GLY A 153 -6.98 -19.32 6.61
CA GLY A 153 -6.71 -20.54 7.38
C GLY A 153 -5.24 -20.93 7.44
N ASP A 154 -4.41 -20.44 6.52
CA ASP A 154 -2.98 -20.74 6.52
C ASP A 154 -2.27 -20.09 7.71
N LYS A 155 -1.15 -20.69 8.11
CA LYS A 155 -0.25 -20.12 9.11
C LYS A 155 1.05 -19.75 8.43
N PHE A 156 1.59 -18.60 8.80
CA PHE A 156 2.93 -18.21 8.39
C PHE A 156 3.66 -17.49 9.52
N GLU A 157 4.98 -17.60 9.50
CA GLU A 157 5.86 -16.94 10.45
C GLU A 157 6.83 -16.03 9.73
N ALA A 158 7.00 -14.83 10.25
CA ALA A 158 8.07 -13.92 9.84
C ALA A 158 8.52 -13.07 11.02
N VAL A 159 9.82 -12.82 11.15
CA VAL A 159 10.40 -11.99 12.24
C VAL A 159 10.05 -12.52 13.64
N GLY A 160 9.86 -13.83 13.79
CA GLY A 160 9.40 -14.44 15.04
C GLY A 160 7.93 -14.15 15.39
N VAL A 161 7.16 -13.57 14.46
CA VAL A 161 5.72 -13.33 14.58
C VAL A 161 5.00 -14.41 13.77
N ASN A 162 4.28 -15.29 14.47
CA ASN A 162 3.51 -16.38 13.88
C ASN A 162 2.02 -16.04 13.88
N VAL A 163 1.40 -15.99 12.71
CA VAL A 163 0.01 -15.58 12.55
C VAL A 163 -0.79 -16.58 11.74
N THR A 164 -2.09 -16.60 11.99
CA THR A 164 -3.07 -17.32 11.17
C THR A 164 -3.79 -16.34 10.26
N VAL A 165 -3.82 -16.61 8.96
CA VAL A 165 -4.52 -15.77 7.97
C VAL A 165 -6.02 -15.86 8.19
N ALA A 166 -6.62 -14.79 8.70
CA ALA A 166 -8.07 -14.70 8.92
C ALA A 166 -8.81 -14.24 7.64
N GLY A 167 -8.13 -13.47 6.80
CA GLY A 167 -8.67 -13.04 5.51
C GLY A 167 -7.64 -12.36 4.63
N ILE A 168 -7.99 -12.26 3.35
CA ILE A 168 -7.24 -11.52 2.35
C ILE A 168 -8.02 -10.24 2.05
N ILE A 169 -7.32 -9.12 2.00
CA ILE A 169 -7.88 -7.80 1.73
C ILE A 169 -7.36 -7.21 0.41
N SER A 170 -8.13 -6.29 -0.16
CA SER A 170 -7.69 -5.41 -1.23
C SER A 170 -8.03 -3.95 -0.90
N SER A 171 -7.21 -3.02 -1.38
CA SER A 171 -7.32 -1.58 -1.15
C SER A 171 -6.74 -0.82 -2.35
N ASP A 172 -7.25 0.39 -2.59
CA ASP A 172 -6.70 1.29 -3.62
C ASP A 172 -5.30 1.81 -3.26
N SER A 173 -4.86 1.62 -2.01
CA SER A 173 -3.52 1.99 -1.54
C SER A 173 -2.53 0.81 -1.68
N PRO A 174 -1.44 0.96 -2.46
CA PRO A 174 -0.42 -0.09 -2.62
C PRO A 174 0.25 -0.52 -1.30
N GLN A 175 0.23 0.34 -0.28
CA GLN A 175 0.78 0.03 1.04
C GLN A 175 -0.04 -1.04 1.75
N ASP A 176 -1.36 -1.02 1.60
CA ASP A 176 -2.27 -2.00 2.22
C ASP A 176 -2.19 -3.37 1.54
N GLU A 177 -1.85 -3.40 0.26
CA GLU A 177 -1.72 -4.62 -0.54
C GLU A 177 -0.49 -5.47 -0.17
N ASN A 178 0.50 -4.86 0.49
CA ASN A 178 1.81 -5.48 0.79
C ASN A 178 2.07 -5.69 2.30
N VAL A 179 1.03 -5.60 3.13
CA VAL A 179 1.14 -5.71 4.59
C VAL A 179 0.31 -6.86 5.15
N ALA A 180 0.66 -7.29 6.36
CA ALA A 180 -0.19 -8.10 7.22
C ALA A 180 -0.67 -7.25 8.40
N TYR A 181 -1.97 -6.96 8.42
CA TYR A 181 -2.64 -6.34 9.57
C TYR A 181 -2.84 -7.38 10.67
N VAL A 182 -2.38 -7.06 11.86
CA VAL A 182 -2.48 -7.92 13.05
C VAL A 182 -2.98 -7.10 14.23
N HIS A 183 -3.41 -7.77 15.29
CA HIS A 183 -3.79 -7.08 16.52
C HIS A 183 -2.57 -6.39 17.13
N LEU A 184 -2.72 -5.11 17.52
CA LEU A 184 -1.64 -4.35 18.16
C LEU A 184 -1.10 -5.05 19.41
N PRO A 185 -1.93 -5.50 20.38
CA PRO A 185 -1.41 -6.20 21.57
C PRO A 185 -0.63 -7.46 21.24
N PHE A 186 -1.07 -8.21 20.22
CA PHE A 186 -0.38 -9.40 19.75
C PHE A 186 1.00 -9.06 19.18
N LEU A 187 1.09 -8.03 18.32
CA LEU A 187 2.37 -7.64 17.72
C LEU A 187 3.37 -7.12 18.77
N GLN A 188 2.89 -6.38 19.76
CA GLN A 188 3.71 -5.89 20.87
C GLN A 188 4.33 -7.03 21.68
N GLN A 189 3.55 -8.07 21.95
CA GLN A 189 4.02 -9.27 22.65
C GLN A 189 4.96 -10.11 21.78
N ALA A 190 4.57 -10.37 20.53
CA ALA A 190 5.28 -11.29 19.63
C ALA A 190 6.62 -10.72 19.14
N SER A 191 6.70 -9.41 18.87
CA SER A 191 7.90 -8.80 18.31
C SER A 191 9.09 -8.77 19.27
N ARG A 192 8.90 -9.09 20.57
CA ARG A 192 9.89 -8.88 21.66
C ARG A 192 10.45 -7.45 21.74
N VAL A 193 9.88 -6.55 20.94
CA VAL A 193 10.09 -5.12 20.92
C VAL A 193 8.94 -4.52 21.72
N GLY A 194 8.90 -4.89 23.00
CA GLY A 194 8.05 -4.22 23.97
C GLY A 194 8.50 -2.77 24.11
N LEU A 195 7.53 -1.88 24.28
CA LEU A 195 7.75 -0.49 24.70
C LEU A 195 8.43 -0.44 26.07
#